data_AF-A0A835A437-F1
#
_entry.id   AF-A0A835A437-F1
#
_cell.length_a   1.000
_cell.length_b   1.000
_cell.length_c   1.000
_cell.angle_alpha   90.00
_cell.angle_beta   90.00
_cell.angle_gamma   90.00
#
_symmetry.space_group_name_H-M   'P 1'
#
loop_
_entity.id
_entity.type
_entity.pdbx_description
1 polymer ?
#
loop_
_entity_poly.entity_id
_entity_poly.type
_entity_poly.pdbx_seq_one_letter_code
_entity_poly.pdbx_strand_id
1 'polypeptide(L)'
;MENTPPLGDFLVIMADLESENLVANVAAIDQASALIAGGKLPEPLLLRRLIIGLASNMAKPQHENVIKLRVQSTLKAIMVAVMSNQMNMDPSACGEALHVIRCCLMDISICRIQRHTSMVRLWTVQDQLIAVKVISVFFHSSPENINDNRCVTAFASLMLSPHITVVYACAGTLSLLSLVPGFTFAIVRAYCNLLEAFPPQSTPEICRVVLILETLKQISMRMVDHPRFDDMAMDVLRALKIPNLDVRKVVLNTAVSFLTPVNVGDVLRLLMSELDLATADIPIEYLQMLQEAIRECHPVYSESIMQFILDPKYLVFSDCIRYIKDIIDCNPLLRAQLQKSLLRALRHVKSSPVCAAALWGISMCSESLFETRGAMFVISRLFDDLLDRYYVEKLIRGGGEMEFETRDCYGVKEGEHLQQCLMEMEELLFVHIGLRRQPDGSYAIASSSKNSASSEDVPSLNYTDNLTFLVQSGDVLLADFVENMLSKIL
;
A
#
# COMPACT_ATOMS: atom_id res chain seq x y z
N MET A 1 11.47 -53.98 49.21
CA MET A 1 11.80 -53.94 47.77
C MET A 1 11.50 -52.53 47.30
N GLU A 2 12.37 -51.62 47.73
CA GLU A 2 13.35 -50.93 46.88
C GLU A 2 12.68 -49.83 46.05
N ASN A 3 12.55 -48.66 46.70
CA ASN A 3 12.40 -47.37 46.02
C ASN A 3 13.73 -47.07 45.33
N THR A 4 13.89 -47.57 44.11
CA THR A 4 14.94 -47.07 43.21
C THR A 4 14.70 -45.58 43.00
N PRO A 5 15.71 -44.71 43.18
CA PRO A 5 15.54 -43.29 42.92
C PRO A 5 15.12 -43.10 41.46
N PRO A 6 14.22 -42.15 41.14
CA PRO A 6 13.69 -41.95 39.78
C PRO A 6 14.77 -41.62 38.73
N LEU A 7 16.03 -41.45 39.13
CA LEU A 7 17.17 -41.19 38.26
C LEU A 7 17.33 -42.25 37.15
N GLY A 8 17.15 -43.54 37.47
CA GLY A 8 17.35 -44.63 36.51
C GLY A 8 16.34 -44.59 35.38
N ASP A 9 15.06 -44.41 35.71
CA ASP A 9 13.96 -44.42 34.76
C ASP A 9 14.07 -43.25 33.76
N PHE A 10 14.39 -42.04 34.24
CA PHE A 10 14.56 -40.88 33.35
C PHE A 10 15.80 -40.97 32.47
N LEU A 11 16.90 -41.57 32.93
CA LEU A 11 18.11 -41.75 32.11
C LEU A 11 17.88 -42.71 30.93
N VAL A 12 17.11 -43.78 31.13
CA VAL A 12 16.73 -44.73 30.07
C VAL A 12 15.80 -44.06 29.07
N ILE A 13 14.77 -43.35 29.56
CA ILE A 13 13.85 -42.56 28.72
C ILE A 13 14.62 -41.57 27.85
N MET A 14 15.66 -40.91 28.39
CA MET A 14 16.47 -39.96 27.62
C MET A 14 17.24 -40.61 26.48
N ALA A 15 17.89 -41.75 26.74
CA ALA A 15 18.64 -42.48 25.70
C ALA A 15 17.72 -42.92 24.56
N ASP A 16 16.51 -43.36 24.90
CA ASP A 16 15.51 -43.79 23.93
C ASP A 16 14.88 -42.61 23.15
N LEU A 17 14.69 -41.44 23.78
CA LEU A 17 14.25 -40.20 23.13
C LEU A 17 15.31 -39.65 22.15
N GLU A 18 16.59 -39.79 22.49
CA GLU A 18 17.73 -39.38 21.65
C GLU A 18 17.99 -40.40 20.51
N SER A 19 17.47 -41.63 20.61
CA SER A 19 17.64 -42.67 19.60
C SER A 19 16.89 -42.41 18.29
N GLU A 20 17.39 -43.00 17.19
CA GLU A 20 16.71 -43.01 15.89
C GLU A 20 15.63 -44.10 15.78
N ASN A 21 15.51 -44.97 16.78
CA ASN A 21 14.52 -46.05 16.78
C ASN A 21 13.13 -45.50 17.14
N LEU A 22 12.25 -45.42 16.14
CA LEU A 22 10.88 -44.90 16.29
C LEU A 22 10.06 -45.62 17.37
N VAL A 23 10.24 -46.93 17.55
CA VAL A 23 9.46 -47.72 18.52
C VAL A 23 9.93 -47.41 19.95
N ALA A 24 11.25 -47.40 20.17
CA ALA A 24 11.84 -47.03 21.46
C ALA A 24 11.50 -45.57 21.81
N ASN A 25 11.56 -44.69 20.82
CA ASN A 25 11.23 -43.28 20.97
C ASN A 25 9.77 -43.05 21.41
N VAL A 26 8.81 -43.72 20.77
CA VAL A 26 7.38 -43.64 21.14
C VAL A 26 7.15 -44.23 22.53
N ALA A 27 7.77 -45.36 22.85
CA ALA A 27 7.69 -45.95 24.19
C ALA A 27 8.26 -45.02 25.27
N ALA A 28 9.35 -44.32 24.99
CA ALA A 28 9.95 -43.35 25.90
C ALA A 28 9.05 -42.12 26.13
N ILE A 29 8.35 -41.63 25.09
CA ILE A 29 7.34 -40.56 25.24
C ILE A 29 6.21 -41.01 26.18
N ASP A 30 5.75 -42.25 26.03
CA ASP A 30 4.67 -42.83 26.85
C ASP A 30 5.09 -43.00 28.31
N GLN A 31 6.30 -43.51 28.54
CA GLN A 31 6.88 -43.64 29.86
C GLN A 31 7.10 -42.28 30.53
N ALA A 32 7.63 -41.30 29.80
CA ALA A 32 7.77 -39.94 30.30
C ALA A 32 6.40 -39.37 30.71
N SER A 33 5.39 -39.48 29.84
CA SER A 33 4.04 -39.02 30.12
C SER A 33 3.43 -39.68 31.37
N ALA A 34 3.65 -40.99 31.55
CA ALA A 34 3.16 -41.72 32.72
C ALA A 34 3.83 -41.28 34.02
N LEU A 35 5.15 -41.07 34.01
CA LEU A 35 5.90 -40.60 35.19
C LEU A 35 5.47 -39.18 35.60
N ILE A 36 5.25 -38.30 34.63
CA ILE A 36 4.79 -36.93 34.87
C ILE A 36 3.36 -36.93 35.40
N ALA A 37 2.46 -37.76 34.85
CA ALA A 37 1.10 -37.93 35.36
C ALA A 37 1.07 -38.49 36.80
N GLY A 38 2.06 -39.31 37.16
CA GLY A 38 2.29 -39.79 38.53
C GLY A 38 2.91 -38.75 39.48
N GLY A 39 3.10 -37.50 39.04
CA GLY A 39 3.62 -36.41 39.87
C GLY A 39 5.14 -36.45 40.10
N LYS A 40 5.87 -37.34 39.42
CA LYS A 40 7.33 -37.45 39.56
C LYS A 40 8.00 -36.48 38.58
N LEU A 41 8.64 -35.44 39.11
CA LEU A 41 9.51 -34.55 38.34
C LEU A 41 10.98 -34.96 38.52
N PRO A 42 11.78 -35.02 37.45
CA PRO A 42 13.22 -35.25 37.55
C PRO A 42 13.96 -34.01 38.10
N GLU A 43 15.21 -34.21 38.54
CA GLU A 43 16.11 -33.13 38.95
C GLU A 43 16.26 -32.04 37.86
N PRO A 44 16.54 -30.78 38.22
CA PRO A 44 16.54 -29.65 37.28
C PRO A 44 17.35 -29.87 35.98
N LEU A 45 18.53 -30.49 36.07
CA LEU A 45 19.39 -30.78 34.92
C LEU A 45 18.80 -31.87 34.01
N LEU A 46 18.20 -32.91 34.60
CA LEU A 46 17.53 -33.99 33.88
C LEU A 46 16.22 -33.51 33.26
N LEU A 47 15.50 -32.61 33.94
CA LEU A 47 14.32 -31.93 33.41
C LEU A 47 14.65 -31.12 32.16
N ARG A 48 15.72 -30.33 32.19
CA ARG A 48 16.19 -29.56 31.04
C ARG A 48 16.53 -30.46 29.86
N ARG A 49 17.25 -31.55 30.10
CA ARG A 49 17.61 -32.52 29.05
C ARG A 49 16.38 -33.21 28.48
N LEU A 50 15.41 -33.58 29.32
CA LEU A 50 14.12 -34.15 28.92
C LEU A 50 13.31 -33.20 28.03
N ILE A 51 13.24 -31.92 28.38
CA ILE A 51 12.57 -30.91 27.55
C ILE A 51 13.24 -30.81 26.18
N ILE A 52 14.58 -30.79 26.13
CA ILE A 52 15.34 -30.74 24.87
C ILE A 52 15.14 -32.00 24.03
N GLY A 53 15.15 -33.19 24.63
CA GLY A 53 14.92 -34.46 23.94
C GLY A 53 13.49 -34.59 23.41
N LEU A 54 12.49 -34.12 24.16
CA LEU A 54 11.11 -34.04 23.68
C LEU A 54 11.00 -33.02 22.52
N ALA A 55 11.63 -31.85 22.65
CA ALA A 55 11.64 -30.82 21.61
C ALA A 55 12.34 -31.29 20.32
N SER A 56 13.44 -32.04 20.40
CA SER A 56 14.16 -32.55 19.23
C SER A 56 13.32 -33.56 18.43
N ASN A 57 12.50 -34.36 19.10
CA ASN A 57 11.55 -35.25 18.45
C ASN A 57 10.43 -34.51 17.70
N MET A 58 10.15 -33.25 18.05
CA MET A 58 9.22 -32.42 17.28
C MET A 58 9.81 -31.93 15.96
N ALA A 59 11.14 -31.77 15.88
CA ALA A 59 11.85 -31.31 14.68
C ALA A 59 12.05 -32.42 13.64
N LYS A 60 11.98 -33.70 14.05
CA LYS A 60 12.18 -34.84 13.14
C LYS A 60 11.01 -34.95 12.12
N PRO A 61 11.29 -34.98 10.80
CA PRO A 61 10.25 -34.99 9.76
C PRO A 61 9.50 -36.32 9.69
N GLN A 62 10.11 -37.43 10.08
CA GLN A 62 9.57 -38.78 9.96
C GLN A 62 8.46 -39.12 10.97
N HIS A 63 8.31 -38.35 12.05
CA HIS A 63 7.25 -38.61 13.03
C HIS A 63 5.89 -38.15 12.53
N GLU A 64 4.91 -39.06 12.64
CA GLU A 64 3.49 -38.79 12.42
C GLU A 64 2.97 -37.68 13.33
N ASN A 65 1.90 -37.01 12.89
CA ASN A 65 1.22 -35.96 13.65
C ASN A 65 0.77 -36.45 15.04
N VAL A 66 0.45 -37.74 15.19
CA VAL A 66 0.05 -38.36 16.47
C VAL A 66 1.18 -38.31 17.51
N ILE A 67 2.41 -38.61 17.10
CA ILE A 67 3.59 -38.58 17.98
C ILE A 67 3.87 -37.14 18.41
N LYS A 68 3.78 -36.19 17.46
CA LYS A 68 3.93 -34.75 17.72
C LYS A 68 2.90 -34.21 18.71
N LEU A 69 1.64 -34.63 18.60
CA LEU A 69 0.58 -34.29 19.56
C LEU A 69 0.82 -34.89 20.94
N ARG A 70 1.40 -36.10 20.99
CA ARG A 70 1.73 -36.78 22.25
C ARG A 70 2.82 -36.05 23.00
N VAL A 71 3.93 -35.73 22.32
CA VAL A 71 5.02 -34.90 22.87
C VAL A 71 4.50 -33.54 23.35
N GLN A 72 3.60 -32.89 22.59
CA GLN A 72 2.99 -31.62 23.00
C GLN A 72 2.18 -31.75 24.30
N SER A 73 1.42 -32.83 24.46
CA SER A 73 0.67 -33.12 25.68
C SER A 73 1.60 -33.36 26.87
N THR A 74 2.70 -34.09 26.65
CA THR A 74 3.74 -34.33 27.67
C THR A 74 4.41 -33.02 28.10
N LEU A 75 4.83 -32.15 27.16
CA LEU A 75 5.42 -30.85 27.48
C LEU A 75 4.45 -29.93 28.26
N LYS A 76 3.16 -29.94 27.93
CA LYS A 76 2.14 -29.20 28.69
C LYS A 76 1.98 -29.76 30.11
N ALA A 77 2.00 -31.09 30.28
CA ALA A 77 1.95 -31.72 31.58
C ALA A 77 3.18 -31.36 32.44
N ILE A 78 4.38 -31.33 31.84
CA ILE A 78 5.60 -30.85 32.51
C ILE A 78 5.43 -29.40 32.95
N MET A 79 4.92 -28.53 32.08
CA MET A 79 4.71 -27.12 32.39
C MET A 79 3.77 -26.94 33.60
N VAL A 80 2.65 -27.67 33.64
CA VAL A 80 1.70 -27.66 34.77
C VAL A 80 2.37 -28.18 36.03
N ALA A 81 3.09 -29.29 35.95
CA ALA A 81 3.78 -29.87 37.10
C ALA A 81 4.86 -28.94 37.67
N VAL A 82 5.63 -28.24 36.83
CA VAL A 82 6.62 -27.25 37.26
C VAL A 82 5.96 -26.02 37.89
N MET A 83 4.82 -25.56 37.35
CA MET A 83 4.05 -24.46 37.94
C MET A 83 3.46 -24.83 39.30
N SER A 84 2.99 -26.07 39.49
CA SER A 84 2.43 -26.55 40.75
C SER A 84 3.50 -26.85 41.82
N ASN A 85 4.73 -27.18 41.42
CA ASN A 85 5.85 -27.50 42.31
C ASN A 85 6.81 -26.32 42.57
N GLN A 86 6.38 -25.07 42.31
CA GLN A 86 7.20 -23.86 42.47
C GLN A 86 7.88 -23.69 43.84
N MET A 87 7.38 -24.36 44.90
CA MET A 87 7.91 -24.26 46.25
C MET A 87 9.10 -25.21 46.55
N ASN A 88 9.36 -26.23 45.71
CA ASN A 88 10.36 -27.29 45.97
C ASN A 88 11.58 -27.25 45.03
N MET A 89 11.63 -26.32 44.08
CA MET A 89 12.65 -26.22 43.03
C MET A 89 13.25 -24.81 43.02
N ASP A 90 14.51 -24.69 42.59
CA ASP A 90 15.16 -23.39 42.46
C ASP A 90 14.37 -22.46 41.51
N PRO A 91 14.02 -21.23 41.94
CA PRO A 91 13.22 -20.30 41.12
C PRO A 91 13.82 -19.99 39.75
N SER A 92 15.16 -19.94 39.66
CA SER A 92 15.89 -19.69 38.41
C SER A 92 15.80 -20.87 37.45
N ALA A 93 15.97 -22.11 37.92
CA ALA A 93 15.85 -23.31 37.10
C ALA A 93 14.41 -23.54 36.64
N CYS A 94 13.43 -23.25 37.50
CA CYS A 94 12.01 -23.22 37.14
C CYS A 94 11.73 -22.20 36.03
N GLY A 95 12.28 -20.99 36.14
CA GLY A 95 12.13 -19.93 35.14
C GLY A 95 12.70 -20.34 33.78
N GLU A 96 13.92 -20.88 33.75
CA GLU A 96 14.57 -21.34 32.51
C GLU A 96 13.79 -22.51 31.88
N ALA A 97 13.39 -23.51 32.66
CA ALA A 97 12.61 -24.65 32.17
C ALA A 97 11.27 -24.20 31.56
N LEU A 98 10.54 -23.32 32.24
CA LEU A 98 9.28 -22.77 31.74
C LEU A 98 9.49 -21.92 30.47
N HIS A 99 10.59 -21.17 30.39
CA HIS A 99 10.94 -20.41 29.19
C HIS A 99 11.21 -21.34 27.99
N VAL A 100 12.06 -22.36 28.16
CA VAL A 100 12.38 -23.32 27.09
C VAL A 100 11.14 -24.07 26.61
N ILE A 101 10.28 -24.51 27.52
CA ILE A 101 9.01 -25.17 27.16
C ILE A 101 8.11 -24.21 26.37
N ARG A 102 8.01 -22.94 26.78
CA ARG A 102 7.22 -21.94 26.06
C ARG A 102 7.74 -21.68 24.65
N CYS A 103 9.05 -21.53 24.47
CA CYS A 103 9.66 -21.39 23.16
C CYS A 103 9.37 -22.61 22.27
N CYS A 104 9.56 -23.82 22.78
CA CYS A 104 9.29 -25.04 22.02
C CYS A 104 7.81 -25.14 21.61
N LEU A 105 6.89 -24.89 22.54
CA LEU A 105 5.44 -24.93 22.24
C LEU A 105 5.03 -23.84 21.25
N MET A 106 5.71 -22.69 21.27
CA MET A 106 5.49 -21.58 20.35
C MET A 106 5.91 -21.95 18.92
N ASP A 107 7.12 -22.49 18.73
CA ASP A 107 7.62 -22.94 17.43
C ASP A 107 6.71 -23.99 16.78
N ILE A 108 6.20 -24.93 17.59
CA ILE A 108 5.25 -25.96 17.15
C ILE A 108 3.93 -25.33 16.72
N SER A 109 3.43 -24.39 17.51
CA SER A 109 2.17 -23.71 17.22
C SER A 109 2.27 -22.91 15.92
N ILE A 110 3.39 -22.21 15.70
CA ILE A 110 3.68 -21.51 14.45
C ILE A 110 3.76 -22.48 13.27
N CYS A 111 4.50 -23.59 13.41
CA CYS A 111 4.58 -24.62 12.37
C CYS A 111 3.20 -25.18 11.99
N ARG A 112 2.32 -25.38 12.97
CA ARG A 112 0.94 -25.83 12.73
C ARG A 112 0.12 -24.78 11.99
N ILE A 113 0.26 -23.50 12.35
CA ILE A 113 -0.40 -22.38 11.68
C ILE A 113 0.09 -22.26 10.23
N GLN A 114 1.40 -22.31 10.01
CA GLN A 114 2.03 -22.22 8.67
C GLN A 114 1.66 -23.39 7.75
N ARG A 115 1.32 -24.57 8.28
CA ARG A 115 0.86 -25.72 7.48
C ARG A 115 -0.58 -25.58 6.99
N HIS A 116 -1.42 -24.83 7.72
CA HIS A 116 -2.85 -24.73 7.45
C HIS A 116 -3.32 -23.28 7.34
N THR A 117 -2.49 -22.44 6.72
CA THR A 117 -2.63 -20.98 6.63
C THR A 117 -4.05 -20.46 6.33
N SER A 118 -4.75 -20.98 5.31
CA SER A 118 -6.11 -20.53 4.94
C SER A 118 -7.22 -21.22 5.72
N MET A 119 -6.93 -22.35 6.37
CA MET A 119 -7.89 -23.17 7.11
C MET A 119 -7.93 -22.81 8.60
N VAL A 120 -7.03 -21.94 9.08
CA VAL A 120 -7.01 -21.48 10.48
C VAL A 120 -8.35 -20.84 10.88
N ARG A 121 -9.05 -20.19 9.94
CA ARG A 121 -10.40 -19.63 10.17
C ARG A 121 -11.49 -20.66 10.48
N LEU A 122 -11.24 -21.94 10.22
CA LEU A 122 -12.17 -23.05 10.48
C LEU A 122 -11.87 -23.77 11.81
N TRP A 123 -10.81 -23.37 12.52
CA TRP A 123 -10.48 -23.95 13.82
C TRP A 123 -11.51 -23.54 14.88
N THR A 124 -11.47 -24.19 16.05
CA THR A 124 -12.32 -23.78 17.19
C THR A 124 -12.01 -22.34 17.60
N VAL A 125 -12.99 -21.63 18.17
CA VAL A 125 -12.81 -20.24 18.66
C VAL A 125 -11.58 -20.13 19.57
N GLN A 126 -11.42 -21.10 20.48
CA GLN A 126 -10.29 -21.13 21.41
C GLN A 126 -8.95 -21.28 20.70
N ASP A 127 -8.85 -22.17 19.72
CA ASP A 127 -7.63 -22.38 18.94
C ASP A 127 -7.29 -21.17 18.06
N GLN A 128 -8.30 -20.48 17.53
CA GLN A 128 -8.10 -19.23 16.78
C GLN A 128 -7.55 -18.11 17.66
N LEU A 129 -8.11 -17.94 18.87
CA LEU A 129 -7.60 -16.95 19.83
C LEU A 129 -6.18 -17.27 20.29
N ILE A 130 -5.85 -18.56 20.45
CA ILE A 130 -4.46 -19.00 20.72
C ILE A 130 -3.57 -18.67 19.53
N ALA A 131 -4.02 -18.93 18.29
CA ALA A 131 -3.25 -18.62 17.08
C ALA A 131 -2.95 -17.12 16.97
N VAL A 132 -3.93 -16.24 17.20
CA VAL A 132 -3.73 -14.78 17.23
C VAL A 132 -2.63 -14.39 18.23
N LYS A 133 -2.70 -14.93 19.47
CA LYS A 133 -1.69 -14.65 20.50
C LYS A 133 -0.31 -15.17 20.12
N VAL A 134 -0.21 -16.39 19.58
CA VAL A 134 1.05 -16.99 19.15
C VAL A 134 1.69 -16.15 18.05
N ILE A 135 0.91 -15.75 17.05
CA ILE A 135 1.37 -14.90 15.94
C ILE A 135 1.86 -13.54 16.47
N SER A 136 1.12 -12.94 17.41
CA SER A 136 1.50 -11.67 18.04
C SER A 136 2.86 -11.76 18.75
N VAL A 137 3.04 -12.77 19.60
CA VAL A 137 4.30 -12.97 20.33
C VAL A 137 5.43 -13.28 19.36
N PHE A 138 5.17 -14.02 18.28
CA PHE A 138 6.18 -14.35 17.28
C PHE A 138 6.76 -13.12 16.59
N PHE A 139 5.89 -12.23 16.11
CA PHE A 139 6.34 -11.01 15.46
C PHE A 139 6.99 -10.02 16.43
N HIS A 140 6.60 -10.01 17.71
CA HIS A 140 7.29 -9.21 18.73
C HIS A 140 8.69 -9.76 19.07
N SER A 141 8.85 -11.08 19.15
CA SER A 141 10.12 -11.71 19.54
C SER A 141 11.12 -11.85 18.39
N SER A 142 10.66 -11.83 17.13
CA SER A 142 11.53 -12.04 15.97
C SER A 142 11.12 -11.16 14.79
N PRO A 143 11.51 -9.86 14.80
CA PRO A 143 11.14 -8.93 13.74
C PRO A 143 11.78 -9.25 12.38
N GLU A 144 12.82 -10.10 12.32
CA GLU A 144 13.46 -10.51 11.07
C GLU A 144 12.59 -11.49 10.24
N ASN A 145 11.69 -12.25 10.88
CA ASN A 145 10.82 -13.23 10.22
C ASN A 145 9.48 -12.65 9.73
N ILE A 146 9.36 -11.31 9.70
CA ILE A 146 8.12 -10.59 9.34
C ILE A 146 7.69 -10.83 7.89
N ASN A 147 8.63 -11.19 7.02
CA ASN A 147 8.36 -11.52 5.62
C ASN A 147 7.83 -12.95 5.41
N ASP A 148 7.56 -13.72 6.47
CA ASP A 148 6.93 -15.02 6.31
C ASP A 148 5.48 -14.88 5.83
N ASN A 149 5.32 -15.00 4.51
CA ASN A 149 4.05 -14.91 3.82
C ASN A 149 3.00 -15.90 4.36
N ARG A 150 3.42 -17.03 4.94
CA ARG A 150 2.50 -18.01 5.53
C ARG A 150 1.88 -17.50 6.82
N CYS A 151 2.65 -16.83 7.67
CA CYS A 151 2.15 -16.23 8.90
C CYS A 151 1.27 -15.01 8.62
N VAL A 152 1.67 -14.16 7.67
CA VAL A 152 0.86 -13.02 7.20
C VAL A 152 -0.48 -13.49 6.66
N THR A 153 -0.48 -14.48 5.76
CA THR A 153 -1.71 -15.01 5.17
C THR A 153 -2.57 -15.71 6.22
N ALA A 154 -1.97 -16.34 7.24
CA ALA A 154 -2.72 -16.98 8.33
C ALA A 154 -3.41 -15.95 9.22
N PHE A 155 -2.71 -14.86 9.54
CA PHE A 155 -3.30 -13.74 10.28
C PHE A 155 -4.41 -13.06 9.47
N ALA A 156 -4.19 -12.84 8.16
CA ALA A 156 -5.23 -12.31 7.27
C ALA A 156 -6.45 -13.24 7.18
N SER A 157 -6.23 -14.56 7.17
CA SER A 157 -7.33 -15.54 7.23
C SER A 157 -8.08 -15.48 8.56
N LEU A 158 -7.41 -15.22 9.69
CA LEU A 158 -8.06 -15.07 11.00
C LEU A 158 -8.92 -13.80 11.09
N MET A 159 -8.54 -12.73 10.39
CA MET A 159 -9.37 -11.51 10.29
C MET A 159 -10.70 -11.76 9.56
N LEU A 160 -10.76 -12.79 8.71
CA LEU A 160 -11.98 -13.26 8.04
C LEU A 160 -12.72 -14.36 8.83
N SER A 161 -12.44 -14.51 10.13
CA SER A 161 -13.07 -15.54 10.96
C SER A 161 -14.59 -15.36 11.04
N PRO A 162 -15.36 -16.47 11.08
CA PRO A 162 -16.80 -16.42 11.34
C PRO A 162 -17.15 -15.98 12.78
N HIS A 163 -16.16 -15.78 13.65
CA HIS A 163 -16.35 -15.42 15.05
C HIS A 163 -15.89 -14.00 15.36
N ILE A 164 -16.83 -13.13 15.73
CA ILE A 164 -16.55 -11.71 15.99
C ILE A 164 -15.53 -11.48 17.11
N THR A 165 -15.50 -12.34 18.12
CA THR A 165 -14.50 -12.29 19.21
C THR A 165 -13.07 -12.43 18.67
N VAL A 166 -12.87 -13.27 17.65
CA VAL A 166 -11.56 -13.48 17.02
C VAL A 166 -11.19 -12.26 16.17
N VAL A 167 -12.15 -11.69 15.44
CA VAL A 167 -11.96 -10.47 14.64
C VAL A 167 -11.54 -9.29 15.53
N TYR A 168 -12.21 -9.08 16.67
CA TYR A 168 -11.79 -8.06 17.65
C TYR A 168 -10.41 -8.31 18.23
N ALA A 169 -10.07 -9.57 18.54
CA ALA A 169 -8.73 -9.91 19.01
C ALA A 169 -7.67 -9.62 17.94
N CYS A 170 -7.96 -9.89 16.66
CA CYS A 170 -7.09 -9.55 15.55
C CYS A 170 -6.91 -8.03 15.42
N ALA A 171 -8.00 -7.26 15.45
CA ALA A 171 -7.95 -5.79 15.36
C ALA A 171 -7.13 -5.15 16.50
N GLY A 172 -7.30 -5.63 17.74
CA GLY A 172 -6.48 -5.20 18.87
C GLY A 172 -5.01 -5.58 18.72
N THR A 173 -4.74 -6.79 18.23
CA THR A 173 -3.37 -7.28 17.97
C THR A 173 -2.69 -6.50 16.84
N LEU A 174 -3.43 -6.17 15.78
CA LEU A 174 -2.92 -5.40 14.64
C LEU A 174 -2.46 -4.00 15.07
N SER A 175 -3.20 -3.37 15.99
CA SER A 175 -2.80 -2.08 16.59
C SER A 175 -1.49 -2.15 17.39
N LEU A 176 -1.13 -3.32 17.91
CA LEU A 176 0.14 -3.55 18.62
C LEU A 176 1.28 -3.88 17.63
N LEU A 177 0.96 -4.62 16.56
CA LEU A 177 1.91 -5.04 15.52
C LEU A 177 2.24 -3.94 14.50
N SER A 178 1.48 -2.84 14.48
CA SER A 178 1.69 -1.71 13.57
C SER A 178 3.04 -0.99 13.72
N LEU A 179 3.83 -1.34 14.75
CA LEU A 179 5.19 -0.84 14.94
C LEU A 179 6.16 -1.32 13.84
N VAL A 180 5.76 -2.28 13.00
CA VAL A 180 6.55 -2.71 11.84
C VAL A 180 5.78 -2.50 10.53
N PRO A 181 6.12 -1.44 9.76
CA PRO A 181 5.36 -1.07 8.56
C PRO A 181 5.25 -2.19 7.51
N GLY A 182 6.34 -2.93 7.28
CA GLY A 182 6.38 -4.02 6.31
C GLY A 182 5.30 -5.10 6.52
N PHE A 183 4.99 -5.40 7.79
CA PHE A 183 3.97 -6.36 8.15
C PHE A 183 2.57 -5.86 7.79
N THR A 184 2.27 -4.60 8.11
CA THR A 184 0.96 -4.01 7.84
C THR A 184 0.65 -3.96 6.35
N PHE A 185 1.60 -3.57 5.50
CA PHE A 185 1.40 -3.60 4.05
C PHE A 185 1.10 -5.02 3.54
N ALA A 186 1.86 -6.01 4.02
CA ALA A 186 1.65 -7.40 3.64
C ALA A 186 0.28 -7.92 4.10
N ILE A 187 -0.17 -7.52 5.30
CA ILE A 187 -1.51 -7.83 5.81
C ILE A 187 -2.60 -7.21 4.95
N VAL A 188 -2.51 -5.91 4.63
CA VAL A 188 -3.53 -5.20 3.85
C VAL A 188 -3.72 -5.90 2.51
N ARG A 189 -2.61 -6.18 1.82
CA ARG A 189 -2.61 -6.91 0.55
C ARG A 189 -3.22 -8.31 0.69
N ALA A 190 -2.77 -9.09 1.67
CA ALA A 190 -3.28 -10.44 1.89
C ALA A 190 -4.79 -10.44 2.23
N TYR A 191 -5.24 -9.47 3.02
CA TYR A 191 -6.64 -9.31 3.40
C TYR A 191 -7.51 -8.96 2.19
N CYS A 192 -7.12 -7.95 1.39
CA CYS A 192 -7.84 -7.58 0.17
C CYS A 192 -7.90 -8.74 -0.85
N ASN A 193 -6.81 -9.48 -1.04
CA ASN A 193 -6.79 -10.66 -1.91
C ASN A 193 -7.74 -11.77 -1.42
N LEU A 194 -7.80 -12.00 -0.11
CA LEU A 194 -8.71 -12.98 0.46
C LEU A 194 -10.17 -12.53 0.41
N LEU A 195 -10.46 -11.23 0.51
CA LEU A 195 -11.79 -10.67 0.33
C LEU A 195 -12.30 -10.86 -1.11
N GLU A 196 -11.44 -10.69 -2.10
CA GLU A 196 -11.78 -10.96 -3.50
C GLU A 196 -12.08 -12.46 -3.71
N ALA A 197 -11.30 -13.34 -3.10
CA ALA A 197 -11.52 -14.80 -3.19
C ALA A 197 -12.75 -15.29 -2.42
N PHE A 198 -13.09 -14.62 -1.30
CA PHE A 198 -14.19 -14.99 -0.43
C PHE A 198 -15.07 -13.77 -0.14
N PRO A 199 -15.88 -13.32 -1.11
CA PRO A 199 -16.71 -12.13 -0.94
C PRO A 199 -17.77 -12.38 0.14
N PRO A 200 -18.04 -11.37 1.00
CA PRO A 200 -19.03 -11.49 2.07
C PRO A 200 -20.42 -11.71 1.49
N GLN A 201 -21.18 -12.65 2.07
CA GLN A 201 -22.50 -13.05 1.59
C GLN A 201 -23.63 -12.61 2.53
N SER A 202 -23.29 -12.25 3.78
CA SER A 202 -24.27 -11.93 4.83
C SER A 202 -23.97 -10.61 5.54
N THR A 203 -25.02 -9.95 6.08
CA THR A 203 -24.91 -8.72 6.88
C THR A 203 -23.86 -8.79 8.01
N PRO A 204 -23.82 -9.84 8.85
CA PRO A 204 -22.80 -9.93 9.90
C PRO A 204 -21.37 -10.05 9.37
N GLU A 205 -21.17 -10.62 8.17
CA GLU A 205 -19.84 -10.65 7.52
C GLU A 205 -19.47 -9.26 7.02
N ILE A 206 -20.41 -8.54 6.39
CA ILE A 206 -20.20 -7.16 5.93
C ILE A 206 -19.78 -6.25 7.08
N CYS A 207 -20.47 -6.31 8.23
CA CYS A 207 -20.11 -5.50 9.40
C CYS A 207 -18.67 -5.75 9.88
N ARG A 208 -18.17 -6.99 9.78
CA ARG A 208 -16.79 -7.33 10.17
C ARG A 208 -15.78 -6.82 9.15
N VAL A 209 -16.10 -6.94 7.86
CA VAL A 209 -15.25 -6.39 6.80
C VAL A 209 -15.07 -4.90 6.98
N VAL A 210 -16.17 -4.18 7.24
CA VAL A 210 -16.17 -2.74 7.53
C VAL A 210 -15.30 -2.43 8.75
N LEU A 211 -15.48 -3.15 9.86
CA LEU A 211 -14.68 -2.95 11.08
C LEU A 211 -13.17 -3.11 10.82
N ILE A 212 -12.78 -4.14 10.07
CA ILE A 212 -11.36 -4.40 9.78
C ILE A 212 -10.81 -3.35 8.81
N LEU A 213 -11.54 -2.96 7.77
CA LEU A 213 -11.09 -1.90 6.86
C LEU A 213 -10.88 -0.57 7.59
N GLU A 214 -11.77 -0.20 8.51
CA GLU A 214 -11.60 1.03 9.30
C GLU A 214 -10.40 0.94 10.27
N THR A 215 -10.16 -0.26 10.84
CA THR A 215 -8.96 -0.50 11.66
C THR A 215 -7.68 -0.38 10.83
N LEU A 216 -7.67 -0.97 9.63
CA LEU A 216 -6.54 -0.89 8.70
C LEU A 216 -6.29 0.56 8.28
N LYS A 217 -7.36 1.33 7.98
CA LYS A 217 -7.28 2.76 7.70
C LYS A 217 -6.54 3.53 8.80
N GLN A 218 -7.00 3.42 10.03
CA GLN A 218 -6.41 4.13 11.17
C GLN A 218 -4.93 3.79 11.40
N ILE A 219 -4.56 2.52 11.22
CA ILE A 219 -3.19 2.07 11.41
C ILE A 219 -2.30 2.55 10.27
N SER A 220 -2.79 2.46 9.04
CA SER A 220 -2.02 2.76 7.84
C SER A 220 -1.71 4.25 7.71
N MET A 221 -2.63 5.12 8.13
CA MET A 221 -2.41 6.57 8.16
C MET A 221 -1.26 7.00 9.09
N ARG A 222 -0.76 6.12 9.98
CA ARG A 222 0.44 6.40 10.80
C ARG A 222 1.75 6.19 10.04
N MET A 223 1.69 5.69 8.80
CA MET A 223 2.85 5.26 8.01
C MET A 223 2.88 5.93 6.63
N VAL A 224 2.30 7.13 6.51
CA VAL A 224 2.22 7.89 5.25
C VAL A 224 3.61 8.15 4.65
N ASP A 225 4.64 8.34 5.48
CA ASP A 225 6.01 8.61 5.02
C ASP A 225 6.75 7.37 4.46
N HIS A 226 6.14 6.19 4.54
CA HIS A 226 6.80 4.96 4.11
C HIS A 226 6.65 4.76 2.58
N PRO A 227 7.73 4.40 1.84
CA PRO A 227 7.71 4.34 0.37
C PRO A 227 6.74 3.32 -0.25
N ARG A 228 6.25 2.35 0.54
CA ARG A 228 5.22 1.38 0.13
C ARG A 228 3.77 1.84 0.40
N PHE A 229 3.58 3.03 0.95
CA PHE A 229 2.24 3.55 1.23
C PHE A 229 1.46 3.81 -0.06
N ASP A 230 2.14 4.21 -1.13
CA ASP A 230 1.55 4.47 -2.44
C ASP A 230 0.77 3.27 -2.99
N ASP A 231 1.29 2.05 -2.79
CA ASP A 231 0.68 0.79 -3.25
C ASP A 231 -0.64 0.47 -2.52
N MET A 232 -0.87 1.03 -1.33
CA MET A 232 -2.01 0.64 -0.48
C MET A 232 -3.36 1.06 -1.05
N ALA A 233 -3.44 2.25 -1.64
CA ALA A 233 -4.67 2.74 -2.24
C ALA A 233 -5.14 1.77 -3.34
N MET A 234 -4.22 1.34 -4.20
CA MET A 234 -4.48 0.38 -5.26
C MET A 234 -4.81 -1.01 -4.72
N ASP A 235 -4.13 -1.47 -3.67
CA ASP A 235 -4.42 -2.75 -3.01
C ASP A 235 -5.85 -2.78 -2.42
N VAL A 236 -6.30 -1.66 -1.83
CA VAL A 236 -7.66 -1.51 -1.26
C VAL A 236 -8.72 -1.43 -2.35
N LEU A 237 -8.47 -0.68 -3.44
CA LEU A 237 -9.43 -0.54 -4.55
C LEU A 237 -9.78 -1.85 -5.24
N ARG A 238 -8.93 -2.89 -5.16
CA ARG A 238 -9.29 -4.23 -5.67
C ARG A 238 -10.55 -4.81 -5.01
N ALA A 239 -10.87 -4.39 -3.79
CA ALA A 239 -12.07 -4.83 -3.09
C ALA A 239 -13.38 -4.22 -3.63
N LEU A 240 -13.33 -3.28 -4.58
CA LEU A 240 -14.53 -2.72 -5.25
C LEU A 240 -15.33 -3.77 -6.04
N LYS A 241 -14.67 -4.86 -6.47
CA LYS A 241 -15.31 -6.01 -7.14
C LYS A 241 -16.40 -6.68 -6.30
N ILE A 242 -16.39 -6.48 -4.98
CA ILE A 242 -17.42 -7.02 -4.08
C ILE A 242 -18.74 -6.29 -4.36
N PRO A 243 -19.83 -6.98 -4.74
CA PRO A 243 -21.11 -6.37 -5.11
C PRO A 243 -21.93 -6.00 -3.87
N ASN A 244 -21.36 -5.19 -2.97
CA ASN A 244 -22.03 -4.68 -1.78
C ASN A 244 -21.73 -3.20 -1.57
N LEU A 245 -22.79 -2.39 -1.43
CA LEU A 245 -22.69 -0.93 -1.34
C LEU A 245 -21.99 -0.45 -0.06
N ASP A 246 -22.24 -1.07 1.09
CA ASP A 246 -21.62 -0.69 2.36
C ASP A 246 -20.11 -0.95 2.34
N VAL A 247 -19.71 -2.10 1.80
CA VAL A 247 -18.29 -2.44 1.61
C VAL A 247 -17.63 -1.46 0.64
N ARG A 248 -18.25 -1.22 -0.53
CA ARG A 248 -17.74 -0.28 -1.53
C ARG A 248 -17.56 1.12 -0.97
N LYS A 249 -18.51 1.61 -0.17
CA LYS A 249 -18.42 2.91 0.49
C LYS A 249 -17.18 3.01 1.39
N VAL A 250 -16.94 2.01 2.23
CA VAL A 250 -15.79 2.00 3.14
C VAL A 250 -14.49 1.82 2.38
N VAL A 251 -14.47 0.99 1.33
CA VAL A 251 -13.32 0.83 0.43
C VAL A 251 -12.94 2.14 -0.23
N LEU A 252 -13.90 2.86 -0.83
CA LEU A 252 -13.66 4.18 -1.45
C LEU A 252 -13.16 5.19 -0.42
N ASN A 253 -13.82 5.31 0.73
CA ASN A 253 -13.41 6.21 1.81
C ASN A 253 -12.02 5.89 2.36
N THR A 254 -11.62 4.62 2.34
CA THR A 254 -10.28 4.18 2.77
C THR A 254 -9.24 4.49 1.70
N ALA A 255 -9.54 4.21 0.43
CA ALA A 255 -8.64 4.52 -0.70
C ALA A 255 -8.36 6.03 -0.80
N VAL A 256 -9.39 6.87 -0.67
CA VAL A 256 -9.25 8.34 -0.65
C VAL A 256 -8.35 8.81 0.49
N SER A 257 -8.40 8.16 1.66
CA SER A 257 -7.51 8.52 2.78
C SER A 257 -6.04 8.12 2.59
N PHE A 258 -5.74 7.29 1.59
CA PHE A 258 -4.40 6.85 1.24
C PHE A 258 -3.84 7.55 0.00
N LEU A 259 -4.48 8.64 -0.44
CA LEU A 259 -4.01 9.42 -1.58
C LEU A 259 -2.67 10.09 -1.27
N THR A 260 -1.74 9.93 -2.20
CA THR A 260 -0.47 10.61 -2.25
C THR A 260 -0.31 11.27 -3.62
N PRO A 261 0.60 12.26 -3.76
CA PRO A 261 0.91 12.84 -5.06
C PRO A 261 1.44 11.83 -6.10
N VAL A 262 1.84 10.62 -5.68
CA VAL A 262 2.39 9.57 -6.55
C VAL A 262 1.27 8.63 -7.03
N ASN A 263 0.36 8.20 -6.15
CA ASN A 263 -0.63 7.16 -6.48
C ASN A 263 -1.97 7.70 -7.03
N VAL A 264 -2.26 8.97 -6.79
CA VAL A 264 -3.51 9.66 -7.17
C VAL A 264 -3.89 9.53 -8.64
N GLY A 265 -2.91 9.55 -9.56
CA GLY A 265 -3.17 9.39 -10.99
C GLY A 265 -3.70 7.99 -11.32
N ASP A 266 -3.11 6.95 -10.73
CA ASP A 266 -3.54 5.56 -10.93
C ASP A 266 -4.87 5.27 -10.23
N VAL A 267 -5.09 5.83 -9.03
CA VAL A 267 -6.36 5.76 -8.31
C VAL A 267 -7.48 6.40 -9.11
N LEU A 268 -7.26 7.62 -9.61
CA LEU A 268 -8.25 8.34 -10.40
C LEU A 268 -8.59 7.60 -11.70
N ARG A 269 -7.58 7.07 -12.40
CA ARG A 269 -7.76 6.26 -13.62
C ARG A 269 -8.63 5.03 -13.35
N LEU A 270 -8.43 4.35 -12.22
CA LEU A 270 -9.24 3.20 -11.83
C LEU A 270 -10.69 3.61 -11.54
N LEU A 271 -10.91 4.65 -10.72
CA LEU A 271 -12.26 5.13 -10.39
C LEU A 271 -13.03 5.60 -11.63
N MET A 272 -12.35 6.24 -12.58
CA MET A 272 -12.93 6.63 -13.86
C MET A 272 -13.26 5.42 -14.73
N SER A 273 -12.37 4.43 -14.82
CA SER A 273 -12.66 3.20 -15.57
C SER A 273 -13.86 2.43 -14.99
N GLU A 274 -14.01 2.43 -13.67
CA GLU A 274 -15.19 1.87 -13.00
C GLU A 274 -16.44 2.68 -13.32
N LEU A 275 -16.35 4.02 -13.44
CA LEU A 275 -17.45 4.90 -13.83
C LEU A 275 -17.88 4.67 -15.29
N ASP A 276 -16.94 4.47 -16.22
CA ASP A 276 -17.23 4.20 -17.63
C ASP A 276 -17.92 2.84 -17.81
N LEU A 277 -17.40 1.81 -17.10
CA LEU A 277 -18.04 0.50 -17.00
C LEU A 277 -19.41 0.58 -16.30
N ALA A 278 -19.65 1.60 -15.47
CA ALA A 278 -20.85 1.75 -14.65
C ALA A 278 -22.08 2.31 -15.37
N THR A 279 -21.98 2.74 -16.63
CA THR A 279 -23.05 3.48 -17.31
C THR A 279 -24.24 2.63 -17.78
N ALA A 280 -24.15 1.29 -17.79
CA ALA A 280 -25.21 0.44 -18.34
C ALA A 280 -26.10 -0.28 -17.30
N ASP A 281 -25.65 -0.57 -16.08
CA ASP A 281 -26.39 -1.49 -15.15
C ASP A 281 -26.18 -1.25 -13.63
N ILE A 282 -25.68 -0.08 -13.21
CA ILE A 282 -25.27 0.16 -11.81
C ILE A 282 -26.31 0.96 -10.99
N PRO A 283 -26.51 0.64 -9.69
CA PRO A 283 -27.33 1.45 -8.79
C PRO A 283 -26.83 2.91 -8.67
N ILE A 284 -27.74 3.87 -8.76
CA ILE A 284 -27.47 5.32 -8.65
C ILE A 284 -26.63 5.65 -7.41
N GLU A 285 -26.85 4.94 -6.30
CA GLU A 285 -26.11 5.12 -5.06
C GLU A 285 -24.60 4.83 -5.22
N TYR A 286 -24.22 3.82 -6.02
CA TYR A 286 -22.81 3.53 -6.27
C TYR A 286 -22.17 4.57 -7.19
N LEU A 287 -22.90 5.06 -8.20
CA LEU A 287 -22.47 6.17 -9.04
C LEU A 287 -22.18 7.42 -8.20
N GLN A 288 -23.07 7.77 -7.27
CA GLN A 288 -22.88 8.89 -6.35
C GLN A 288 -21.64 8.70 -5.47
N MET A 289 -21.39 7.49 -4.97
CA MET A 289 -20.19 7.19 -4.19
C MET A 289 -18.90 7.32 -5.00
N LEU A 290 -18.89 6.87 -6.26
CA LEU A 290 -17.74 7.03 -7.16
C LEU A 290 -17.49 8.50 -7.47
N GLN A 291 -18.53 9.24 -7.82
CA GLN A 291 -18.45 10.70 -8.04
C GLN A 291 -17.94 11.42 -6.80
N GLU A 292 -18.38 11.01 -5.61
CA GLU A 292 -17.89 11.57 -4.35
C GLU A 292 -16.41 11.28 -4.13
N ALA A 293 -15.97 10.03 -4.33
CA ALA A 293 -14.57 9.67 -4.18
C ALA A 293 -13.67 10.43 -5.17
N ILE A 294 -14.12 10.59 -6.42
CA ILE A 294 -13.46 11.40 -7.46
C ILE A 294 -13.39 12.87 -7.01
N ARG A 295 -14.48 13.42 -6.46
CA ARG A 295 -14.52 14.77 -5.91
C ARG A 295 -13.63 14.96 -4.69
N GLU A 296 -13.40 13.93 -3.88
CA GLU A 296 -12.43 14.02 -2.78
C GLU A 296 -10.96 13.89 -3.26
N CYS A 297 -10.72 13.37 -4.47
CA CYS A 297 -9.41 13.49 -5.14
C CYS A 297 -9.15 14.92 -5.67
N HIS A 298 -10.20 15.70 -5.87
CA HIS A 298 -10.20 17.03 -6.48
C HIS A 298 -9.36 18.12 -5.75
N PRO A 299 -9.33 18.25 -4.41
CA PRO A 299 -8.45 19.22 -3.75
C PRO A 299 -6.95 18.91 -3.95
N VAL A 300 -6.60 17.67 -4.33
CA VAL A 300 -5.23 17.27 -4.67
C VAL A 300 -4.93 17.56 -6.16
N TYR A 301 -5.95 17.58 -7.03
CA TYR A 301 -5.89 17.91 -8.46
C TYR A 301 -7.08 18.76 -8.91
N SER A 302 -6.82 20.05 -9.17
CA SER A 302 -7.67 21.04 -9.86
C SER A 302 -8.72 20.46 -10.87
N GLU A 303 -9.98 20.93 -10.88
CA GLU A 303 -11.10 20.46 -11.76
C GLU A 303 -10.68 20.37 -13.22
N SER A 304 -9.94 21.40 -13.66
CA SER A 304 -9.41 21.54 -15.01
C SER A 304 -8.37 20.47 -15.37
N ILE A 305 -7.63 19.93 -14.39
CA ILE A 305 -6.71 18.79 -14.63
C ILE A 305 -7.52 17.52 -14.85
N MET A 306 -8.62 17.34 -14.13
CA MET A 306 -9.44 16.12 -14.25
C MET A 306 -10.13 16.03 -15.61
N GLN A 307 -10.66 17.15 -16.12
CA GLN A 307 -11.23 17.20 -17.47
C GLN A 307 -10.21 16.80 -18.54
N PHE A 308 -8.93 17.12 -18.33
CA PHE A 308 -7.85 16.70 -19.24
C PHE A 308 -7.50 15.22 -19.09
N ILE A 309 -7.64 14.63 -17.91
CA ILE A 309 -7.38 13.19 -17.76
C ILE A 309 -8.52 12.36 -18.39
N LEU A 310 -9.73 12.92 -18.45
CA LEU A 310 -10.94 12.28 -18.97
C LEU A 310 -11.00 12.21 -20.51
N ASP A 311 -10.36 13.13 -21.23
CA ASP A 311 -10.39 13.14 -22.69
C ASP A 311 -9.25 12.27 -23.28
N PRO A 312 -9.56 11.28 -24.15
CA PRO A 312 -8.58 10.42 -24.81
C PRO A 312 -7.40 11.18 -25.48
N LYS A 313 -7.65 12.39 -25.98
CA LYS A 313 -6.65 13.28 -26.59
C LYS A 313 -5.54 13.69 -25.62
N TYR A 314 -5.78 13.62 -24.32
CA TYR A 314 -4.91 14.14 -23.27
C TYR A 314 -4.42 13.06 -22.30
N LEU A 315 -4.53 11.78 -22.64
CA LEU A 315 -3.96 10.68 -21.84
C LEU A 315 -2.46 10.88 -21.52
N VAL A 316 -1.71 11.54 -22.41
CA VAL A 316 -0.28 11.88 -22.25
C VAL A 316 -0.04 12.91 -21.14
N PHE A 317 -1.03 13.74 -20.82
CA PHE A 317 -0.91 14.84 -19.87
C PHE A 317 -0.48 14.36 -18.48
N SER A 318 -1.03 13.23 -18.03
CA SER A 318 -0.69 12.61 -16.74
C SER A 318 0.79 12.20 -16.68
N ASP A 319 1.31 11.61 -17.74
CA ASP A 319 2.71 11.19 -17.82
C ASP A 319 3.66 12.38 -17.87
N CYS A 320 3.30 13.45 -18.59
CA CYS A 320 4.07 14.69 -18.61
C CYS A 320 4.12 15.39 -17.23
N ILE A 321 2.98 15.41 -16.50
CA ILE A 321 2.91 15.96 -15.14
C ILE A 321 3.84 15.20 -14.20
N ARG A 322 3.74 13.86 -14.22
CA ARG A 322 4.60 12.98 -13.40
C ARG A 322 6.08 13.23 -13.71
N TYR A 323 6.42 13.39 -14.98
CA TYR A 323 7.79 13.65 -15.40
C TYR A 323 8.33 14.99 -14.89
N ILE A 324 7.54 16.08 -14.98
CA ILE A 324 7.92 17.38 -14.41
C ILE A 324 8.06 17.28 -12.89
N LYS A 325 7.14 16.59 -12.22
CA LYS A 325 7.16 16.39 -10.78
C LYS A 325 8.42 15.65 -10.32
N ASP A 326 8.79 14.57 -11.00
CA ASP A 326 10.01 13.81 -10.70
C ASP A 326 11.26 14.69 -10.79
N ILE A 327 11.33 15.59 -11.77
CA ILE A 327 12.43 16.55 -11.93
C ILE A 327 12.50 17.52 -10.73
N ILE A 328 11.35 18.05 -10.30
CA ILE A 328 11.25 18.99 -9.18
C ILE A 328 11.60 18.30 -7.85
N ASP A 329 11.05 17.11 -7.61
CA ASP A 329 11.25 16.37 -6.36
C ASP A 329 12.72 15.90 -6.22
N CYS A 330 13.40 15.58 -7.34
CA CYS A 330 14.82 15.24 -7.35
C CYS A 330 15.75 16.42 -7.06
N ASN A 331 15.37 17.66 -7.41
CA ASN A 331 16.18 18.84 -7.11
C ASN A 331 15.28 20.09 -6.92
N PRO A 332 14.82 20.34 -5.68
CA PRO A 332 13.93 21.47 -5.39
C PRO A 332 14.52 22.84 -5.73
N LEU A 333 15.86 22.95 -5.73
CA LEU A 333 16.57 24.20 -6.05
C LEU A 333 16.41 24.61 -7.53
N LEU A 334 15.94 23.71 -8.39
CA LEU A 334 15.70 24.01 -9.81
C LEU A 334 14.40 24.76 -10.06
N ARG A 335 13.45 24.81 -9.11
CA ARG A 335 12.11 25.35 -9.35
C ARG A 335 12.10 26.72 -10.03
N ALA A 336 12.82 27.69 -9.48
CA ALA A 336 12.86 29.05 -10.05
C ALA A 336 13.51 29.10 -11.45
N GLN A 337 14.51 28.25 -11.72
CA GLN A 337 15.17 28.19 -13.02
C GLN A 337 14.29 27.44 -14.06
N LEU A 338 13.63 26.38 -13.62
CA LEU A 338 12.70 25.58 -14.44
C LEU A 338 11.47 26.41 -14.81
N GLN A 339 10.89 27.17 -13.87
CA GLN A 339 9.77 28.06 -14.13
C GLN A 339 10.07 29.06 -15.26
N LYS A 340 11.20 29.78 -15.14
CA LYS A 340 11.65 30.74 -16.16
C LYS A 340 11.94 30.07 -17.50
N SER A 341 12.41 28.84 -17.49
CA SER A 341 12.76 28.10 -18.71
C SER A 341 11.51 27.52 -19.38
N LEU A 342 10.55 26.99 -18.61
CA LEU A 342 9.23 26.57 -19.10
C LEU A 342 8.48 27.75 -19.73
N LEU A 343 8.43 28.91 -19.06
CA LEU A 343 7.83 30.12 -19.61
C LEU A 343 8.42 30.52 -20.97
N ARG A 344 9.75 30.41 -21.14
CA ARG A 344 10.40 30.67 -22.44
C ARG A 344 10.14 29.57 -23.46
N ALA A 345 9.99 28.33 -23.00
CA ALA A 345 9.82 27.17 -23.86
C ALA A 345 8.38 26.93 -24.32
N LEU A 346 7.37 27.55 -23.68
CA LEU A 346 5.96 27.49 -24.09
C LEU A 346 5.76 27.81 -25.57
N ARG A 347 6.55 28.73 -26.12
CA ARG A 347 6.51 29.08 -27.56
C ARG A 347 6.93 27.93 -28.48
N HIS A 348 7.61 26.90 -27.99
CA HIS A 348 8.04 25.79 -28.83
C HIS A 348 7.02 24.65 -28.88
N VAL A 349 5.98 24.72 -28.04
CA VAL A 349 4.93 23.71 -27.94
C VAL A 349 4.01 23.75 -29.16
N LYS A 350 3.66 22.56 -29.64
CA LYS A 350 2.81 22.27 -30.79
C LYS A 350 1.52 21.58 -30.38
N SER A 351 1.50 20.82 -29.29
CA SER A 351 0.32 20.06 -28.86
C SER A 351 -0.30 20.59 -27.56
N SER A 352 -1.64 20.57 -27.50
CA SER A 352 -2.40 21.03 -26.34
C SER A 352 -2.08 20.28 -25.04
N PRO A 353 -1.90 18.95 -25.02
CA PRO A 353 -1.55 18.22 -23.81
C PRO A 353 -0.19 18.63 -23.23
N VAL A 354 0.82 18.80 -24.09
CA VAL A 354 2.17 19.24 -23.67
C VAL A 354 2.12 20.70 -23.18
N CYS A 355 1.29 21.53 -23.82
CA CYS A 355 1.10 22.91 -23.42
C CYS A 355 0.47 23.03 -22.03
N ALA A 356 -0.61 22.29 -21.80
CA ALA A 356 -1.25 22.22 -20.48
C ALA A 356 -0.27 21.69 -19.42
N ALA A 357 0.53 20.66 -19.74
CA ALA A 357 1.50 20.10 -18.78
C ALA A 357 2.59 21.12 -18.42
N ALA A 358 3.09 21.87 -19.41
CA ALA A 358 4.06 22.94 -19.18
C ALA A 358 3.47 24.08 -18.33
N LEU A 359 2.22 24.48 -18.59
CA LEU A 359 1.49 25.46 -17.78
C LEU A 359 1.28 24.99 -16.34
N TRP A 360 0.91 23.73 -16.13
CA TRP A 360 0.84 23.11 -14.81
C TRP A 360 2.19 23.18 -14.10
N GLY A 361 3.27 22.80 -14.78
CA GLY A 361 4.64 22.86 -14.26
C GLY A 361 5.04 24.27 -13.81
N ILE A 362 4.67 25.30 -14.57
CA ILE A 362 4.93 26.71 -14.21
C ILE A 362 4.24 27.08 -12.89
N SER A 363 2.97 26.69 -12.71
CA SER A 363 2.26 26.94 -11.46
C SER A 363 2.91 26.20 -10.29
N MET A 364 3.29 24.94 -10.46
CA MET A 364 3.93 24.13 -9.42
C MET A 364 5.34 24.58 -9.02
N CYS A 365 6.01 25.35 -9.88
CA CYS A 365 7.30 25.97 -9.57
C CYS A 365 7.16 27.37 -8.94
N SER A 366 5.95 27.93 -8.85
CA SER A 366 5.71 29.27 -8.30
C SER A 366 5.57 29.20 -6.77
N GLU A 367 6.56 29.70 -6.03
CA GLU A 367 6.51 29.71 -4.54
C GLU A 367 6.23 31.11 -3.98
N SER A 368 6.53 32.18 -4.73
CA SER A 368 6.34 33.56 -4.31
C SER A 368 5.28 34.30 -5.12
N LEU A 369 4.50 35.16 -4.46
CA LEU A 369 3.46 35.98 -5.12
C LEU A 369 3.98 36.84 -6.28
N PHE A 370 5.26 37.23 -6.24
CA PHE A 370 5.90 38.00 -7.31
C PHE A 370 6.13 37.14 -8.56
N GLU A 371 6.64 35.92 -8.39
CA GLU A 371 6.82 34.97 -9.48
C GLU A 371 5.49 34.54 -10.08
N THR A 372 4.48 34.33 -9.23
CA THR A 372 3.13 33.95 -9.69
C THR A 372 2.51 35.05 -10.55
N ARG A 373 2.59 36.32 -10.12
CA ARG A 373 2.09 37.47 -10.92
C ARG A 373 2.87 37.67 -12.22
N GLY A 374 4.18 37.46 -12.19
CA GLY A 374 5.02 37.53 -13.39
C GLY A 374 4.66 36.44 -14.41
N ALA A 375 4.47 35.21 -13.94
CA ALA A 375 4.02 34.10 -14.77
C ALA A 375 2.61 34.36 -15.35
N MET A 376 1.68 34.87 -14.52
CA MET A 376 0.33 35.23 -14.96
C MET A 376 0.36 36.22 -16.12
N PHE A 377 1.13 37.31 -15.98
CA PHE A 377 1.24 38.33 -17.02
C PHE A 377 1.76 37.76 -18.35
N VAL A 378 2.75 36.88 -18.30
CA VAL A 378 3.31 36.24 -19.49
C VAL A 378 2.32 35.25 -20.11
N ILE A 379 1.65 34.44 -19.29
CA ILE A 379 0.66 33.46 -19.76
C ILE A 379 -0.53 34.16 -20.40
N SER A 380 -1.10 35.20 -19.76
CA SER A 380 -2.18 35.99 -20.36
C SER A 380 -1.79 36.48 -21.75
N ARG A 381 -0.64 37.16 -21.88
CA ARG A 381 -0.19 37.67 -23.20
C ARG A 381 0.03 36.61 -24.26
N LEU A 382 0.42 35.39 -23.88
CA LEU A 382 0.62 34.28 -24.83
C LEU A 382 -0.70 33.66 -25.29
N PHE A 383 -1.76 33.76 -24.49
CA PHE A 383 -3.04 33.10 -24.72
C PHE A 383 -4.22 34.08 -24.86
N ASP A 384 -3.99 35.39 -24.91
CA ASP A 384 -5.02 36.43 -25.05
C ASP A 384 -5.95 36.10 -26.24
N ASP A 385 -5.37 35.78 -27.41
CA ASP A 385 -6.14 35.42 -28.62
C ASP A 385 -7.00 34.14 -28.45
N LEU A 386 -6.53 33.17 -27.66
CA LEU A 386 -7.28 31.93 -27.37
C LEU A 386 -8.45 32.23 -26.43
N LEU A 387 -8.18 32.99 -25.37
CA LEU A 387 -9.15 33.36 -24.35
C LEU A 387 -10.24 34.28 -24.91
N ASP A 388 -9.88 35.28 -25.73
CA ASP A 388 -10.84 36.17 -26.37
C ASP A 388 -11.83 35.41 -27.26
N ARG A 389 -11.34 34.44 -28.06
CA ARG A 389 -12.21 33.57 -28.86
C ARG A 389 -13.11 32.72 -28.00
N TYR A 390 -12.52 32.10 -26.97
CA TYR A 390 -13.26 31.27 -26.03
C TYR A 390 -14.37 32.06 -25.32
N TYR A 391 -14.10 33.29 -24.85
CA TYR A 391 -15.12 34.16 -24.25
C TYR A 391 -16.22 34.54 -25.23
N VAL A 392 -15.87 34.85 -26.48
CA VAL A 392 -16.84 35.15 -27.53
C VAL A 392 -17.72 33.92 -27.82
N GLU A 393 -17.14 32.73 -27.93
CA GLU A 393 -17.89 31.48 -28.15
C GLU A 393 -18.81 31.16 -26.96
N LYS A 394 -18.32 31.32 -25.72
CA LYS A 394 -19.09 31.14 -24.48
C LYS A 394 -20.28 32.11 -24.38
N LEU A 395 -20.11 33.37 -24.82
CA LEU A 395 -21.16 34.37 -24.90
C LEU A 395 -22.21 34.03 -25.97
N ILE A 396 -21.80 33.46 -27.10
CA ILE A 396 -22.71 33.06 -28.19
C ILE A 396 -23.55 31.84 -27.79
N ARG A 397 -22.98 30.88 -27.03
CA ARG A 397 -23.62 29.60 -26.69
C ARG A 397 -24.54 29.63 -25.46
N GLY A 398 -24.67 30.78 -24.79
CA GLY A 398 -25.68 30.99 -23.74
C GLY A 398 -25.58 30.04 -22.55
N GLY A 399 -24.40 29.87 -21.94
CA GLY A 399 -24.24 29.22 -20.64
C GLY A 399 -24.69 27.76 -20.51
N GLY A 400 -24.93 27.06 -21.62
CA GLY A 400 -25.18 25.63 -21.63
C GLY A 400 -23.86 24.85 -21.55
N GLU A 401 -23.86 23.78 -20.75
CA GLU A 401 -22.72 22.86 -20.59
C GLU A 401 -22.15 22.38 -21.93
N MET A 402 -20.83 22.21 -21.99
CA MET A 402 -20.13 21.74 -23.19
C MET A 402 -20.58 20.34 -23.56
N GLU A 403 -21.39 20.22 -24.61
CA GLU A 403 -21.36 19.03 -25.45
C GLU A 403 -20.05 19.05 -26.26
N PHE A 404 -19.16 18.11 -25.94
CA PHE A 404 -17.88 17.89 -26.62
C PHE A 404 -18.15 17.35 -28.03
N GLU A 405 -18.47 18.23 -28.98
CA GLU A 405 -18.30 17.88 -30.38
C GLU A 405 -16.80 17.86 -30.68
N THR A 406 -16.23 16.66 -30.70
CA THR A 406 -14.95 16.36 -31.31
C THR A 406 -15.01 16.80 -32.77
N ARG A 407 -14.61 18.04 -33.04
CA ARG A 407 -14.32 18.48 -34.39
C ARG A 407 -13.09 17.70 -34.80
N ASP A 408 -13.26 16.76 -35.73
CA ASP A 408 -12.23 15.93 -36.37
C ASP A 408 -11.14 16.77 -37.04
N CYS A 409 -10.32 17.43 -36.24
CA CYS A 409 -9.02 17.92 -36.60
C CYS A 409 -8.03 16.91 -36.00
N TYR A 410 -7.11 16.41 -36.81
CA TYR A 410 -6.08 15.39 -36.48
C TYR A 410 -6.51 13.92 -36.67
N GLY A 411 -6.80 13.55 -37.93
CA GLY A 411 -6.93 12.15 -38.34
C GLY A 411 -5.58 11.42 -38.38
N VAL A 412 -5.12 10.88 -37.25
CA VAL A 412 -4.02 9.90 -37.14
C VAL A 412 -4.31 8.93 -35.98
N LYS A 413 -3.87 7.67 -36.08
CA LYS A 413 -4.14 6.59 -35.13
C LYS A 413 -3.58 6.87 -33.73
N GLU A 414 -4.41 6.68 -32.69
CA GLU A 414 -4.20 7.02 -31.27
C GLU A 414 -2.83 6.61 -30.68
N GLY A 415 -2.24 5.49 -31.11
CA GLY A 415 -0.96 5.00 -30.59
C GLY A 415 0.27 5.81 -31.02
N GLU A 416 0.25 6.43 -32.21
CA GLU A 416 1.38 7.22 -32.73
C GLU A 416 1.43 8.62 -32.08
N HIS A 417 0.25 9.19 -31.78
CA HIS A 417 0.12 10.51 -31.17
C HIS A 417 0.62 10.54 -29.72
N LEU A 418 0.37 9.47 -28.94
CA LEU A 418 0.87 9.33 -27.57
C LEU A 418 2.40 9.42 -27.51
N GLN A 419 3.08 8.69 -28.40
CA GLN A 419 4.53 8.71 -28.52
C GLN A 419 5.04 10.07 -28.98
N GLN A 420 4.35 10.72 -29.93
CA GLN A 420 4.76 12.02 -30.45
C GLN A 420 4.70 13.13 -29.40
N CYS A 421 3.66 13.18 -28.56
CA CYS A 421 3.55 14.15 -27.47
C CYS A 421 4.58 13.92 -26.35
N LEU A 422 4.89 12.66 -26.03
CA LEU A 422 5.95 12.35 -25.07
C LEU A 422 7.33 12.79 -25.59
N MET A 423 7.61 12.51 -26.87
CA MET A 423 8.84 12.97 -27.54
C MET A 423 8.92 14.50 -27.59
N GLU A 424 7.80 15.19 -27.82
CA GLU A 424 7.72 16.65 -27.78
C GLU A 424 8.02 17.19 -26.38
N MET A 425 7.52 16.54 -25.33
CA MET A 425 7.82 16.92 -23.95
C MET A 425 9.30 16.71 -23.60
N GLU A 426 9.91 15.62 -24.05
CA GLU A 426 11.35 15.39 -23.92
C GLU A 426 12.16 16.43 -24.71
N GLU A 427 11.76 16.75 -25.94
CA GLU A 427 12.39 17.81 -26.75
C GLU A 427 12.31 19.16 -26.01
N LEU A 428 11.16 19.49 -25.45
CA LEU A 428 10.97 20.72 -24.68
C LEU A 428 11.90 20.79 -23.46
N LEU A 429 12.01 19.72 -22.69
CA LEU A 429 12.84 19.68 -21.47
C LEU A 429 14.34 19.61 -21.77
N PHE A 430 14.77 18.71 -22.66
CA PHE A 430 16.19 18.44 -22.89
C PHE A 430 16.81 19.35 -23.94
N VAL A 431 16.07 19.73 -24.98
CA VAL A 431 16.58 20.54 -26.08
C VAL A 431 16.31 22.03 -25.84
N HIS A 432 15.06 22.40 -25.59
CA HIS A 432 14.68 23.81 -25.45
C HIS A 432 15.02 24.41 -24.09
N ILE A 433 14.83 23.65 -23.01
CA ILE A 433 15.19 24.08 -21.65
C ILE A 433 16.66 23.76 -21.34
N GLY A 434 17.25 22.76 -22.00
CA GLY A 434 18.64 22.36 -21.76
C GLY A 434 18.83 21.64 -20.43
N LEU A 435 17.79 20.93 -19.96
CA LEU A 435 17.87 20.06 -18.80
C LEU A 435 18.90 18.95 -19.06
N ARG A 436 19.76 18.63 -18.10
CA ARG A 436 20.71 17.51 -18.15
C ARG A 436 20.60 16.70 -16.89
N ARG A 437 20.59 15.38 -17.06
CA ARG A 437 20.68 14.44 -15.95
C ARG A 437 22.13 14.34 -15.47
N GLN A 438 22.33 14.55 -14.19
CA GLN A 438 23.62 14.45 -13.52
C GLN A 438 23.92 12.98 -13.16
N PRO A 439 25.20 12.64 -12.88
CA PRO A 439 25.61 11.28 -12.52
C PRO A 439 24.97 10.74 -11.24
N ASP A 440 24.55 11.63 -10.33
CA ASP A 440 23.86 11.31 -9.09
C ASP A 440 22.35 11.07 -9.28
N GLY A 441 21.85 11.17 -10.51
CA GLY A 441 20.44 11.01 -10.86
C GLY A 441 19.63 12.30 -10.77
N SER A 442 20.19 13.40 -10.24
CA SER A 442 19.54 14.71 -10.18
C SER A 442 19.52 15.40 -11.55
N TYR A 443 18.76 16.48 -11.70
CA TYR A 443 18.75 17.29 -12.90
C TYR A 443 19.49 18.62 -12.70
N ALA A 444 19.97 19.22 -13.78
CA ALA A 444 20.48 20.60 -13.82
C ALA A 444 20.20 21.24 -15.18
N ILE A 445 19.94 22.55 -15.19
CA ILE A 445 19.80 23.31 -16.43
C ILE A 445 21.15 23.94 -16.76
N ALA A 446 21.69 23.65 -17.94
CA ALA A 446 23.02 24.14 -18.33
C ALA A 446 23.06 25.68 -18.36
N SER A 447 23.86 26.29 -17.47
CA SER A 447 24.11 27.73 -17.43
C SER A 447 24.97 28.17 -18.62
N SER A 448 24.40 28.23 -19.82
CA SER A 448 25.06 28.82 -20.99
C SER A 448 24.17 29.87 -21.65
N SER A 449 24.19 31.06 -21.06
CA SER A 449 24.18 32.32 -21.82
C SER A 449 24.78 33.41 -20.94
N LYS A 450 26.09 33.64 -21.08
CA LYS A 450 26.72 34.90 -20.68
C LYS A 450 26.56 35.87 -21.86
N ASN A 451 25.66 36.84 -21.75
CA ASN A 451 25.98 38.27 -21.79
C ASN A 451 24.73 39.15 -22.00
N SER A 452 24.72 40.24 -21.23
CA SER A 452 23.98 41.50 -21.44
C SER A 452 22.45 41.47 -21.50
N ALA A 453 21.81 41.55 -20.34
CA ALA A 453 20.73 42.50 -20.11
C ALA A 453 20.67 42.80 -18.60
N SER A 454 21.19 43.96 -18.22
CA SER A 454 20.75 44.66 -17.02
C SER A 454 19.25 44.94 -17.10
N SER A 455 18.57 44.88 -15.96
CA SER A 455 17.20 45.37 -15.68
C SER A 455 16.04 44.79 -16.50
N GLU A 456 15.02 44.29 -15.79
CA GLU A 456 13.58 44.41 -16.12
C GLU A 456 13.04 44.06 -17.53
N ASP A 457 13.80 43.46 -18.43
CA ASP A 457 13.27 43.12 -19.75
C ASP A 457 12.54 41.77 -19.73
N VAL A 458 11.21 41.85 -19.67
CA VAL A 458 10.30 40.81 -20.14
C VAL A 458 10.78 40.42 -21.56
N PRO A 459 11.17 39.16 -21.82
CA PRO A 459 11.68 38.76 -23.13
C PRO A 459 10.64 39.08 -24.20
N SER A 460 11.08 39.64 -25.33
CA SER A 460 10.19 40.01 -26.44
C SER A 460 9.34 38.81 -26.86
N LEU A 461 8.04 38.92 -26.56
CA LEU A 461 7.00 37.92 -26.76
C LEU A 461 6.53 37.90 -28.22
N ASN A 462 7.42 37.53 -29.15
CA ASN A 462 6.99 37.26 -30.52
C ASN A 462 6.45 35.83 -30.58
N TYR A 463 5.21 35.68 -31.05
CA TYR A 463 4.61 34.38 -31.37
C TYR A 463 5.53 33.57 -32.28
N THR A 464 5.66 32.28 -32.01
CA THR A 464 6.18 31.29 -32.95
C THR A 464 5.02 30.73 -33.74
N ASP A 465 5.25 30.27 -34.98
CA ASP A 465 4.21 29.66 -35.82
C ASP A 465 3.49 28.50 -35.12
N ASN A 466 4.21 27.73 -34.28
CA ASN A 466 3.67 26.61 -33.51
C ASN A 466 2.64 27.04 -32.46
N LEU A 467 2.97 28.04 -31.63
CA LEU A 467 2.05 28.52 -30.60
C LEU A 467 0.85 29.24 -31.25
N THR A 468 1.09 29.96 -32.35
CA THR A 468 0.02 30.60 -33.11
C THR A 468 -0.98 29.58 -33.65
N PHE A 469 -0.49 28.46 -34.19
CA PHE A 469 -1.35 27.35 -34.65
C PHE A 469 -2.14 26.74 -33.49
N LEU A 470 -1.49 26.52 -32.34
CA LEU A 470 -2.14 25.97 -31.14
C LEU A 470 -3.23 26.90 -30.61
N VAL A 471 -2.94 28.18 -30.48
CA VAL A 471 -3.89 29.23 -30.06
C VAL A 471 -5.04 29.37 -31.06
N GLN A 472 -4.74 29.21 -32.35
CA GLN A 472 -5.77 29.25 -33.40
C GLN A 472 -6.62 27.99 -33.50
N SER A 473 -6.19 26.87 -32.89
CA SER A 473 -6.91 25.59 -32.94
C SER A 473 -8.29 25.64 -32.28
N GLY A 474 -8.52 26.62 -31.39
CA GLY A 474 -9.80 26.77 -30.69
C GLY A 474 -10.06 25.66 -29.68
N ASP A 475 -8.99 25.12 -29.10
CA ASP A 475 -9.07 24.03 -28.14
C ASP A 475 -9.73 24.51 -26.84
N VAL A 476 -11.00 24.14 -26.68
CA VAL A 476 -11.85 24.62 -25.60
C VAL A 476 -11.37 24.13 -24.23
N LEU A 477 -10.88 22.90 -24.13
CA LEU A 477 -10.30 22.37 -22.89
C LEU A 477 -9.03 23.14 -22.52
N LEU A 478 -8.14 23.40 -23.50
CA LEU A 478 -6.95 24.25 -23.28
C LEU A 478 -7.32 25.65 -22.80
N ALA A 479 -8.33 26.26 -23.38
CA ALA A 479 -8.81 27.58 -22.97
C ALA A 479 -9.35 27.56 -21.53
N ASP A 480 -10.20 26.59 -21.18
CA ASP A 480 -10.71 26.38 -19.81
C ASP A 480 -9.58 26.18 -18.80
N PHE A 481 -8.55 25.41 -19.17
CA PHE A 481 -7.40 25.17 -18.31
C PHE A 481 -6.58 26.43 -18.09
N VAL A 482 -6.30 27.18 -19.15
CA VAL A 482 -5.59 28.46 -19.07
C VAL A 482 -6.38 29.46 -18.22
N GLU A 483 -7.69 29.60 -18.45
CA GLU A 483 -8.57 30.47 -17.66
C GLU A 483 -8.53 30.08 -16.17
N ASN A 484 -8.68 28.80 -15.85
CA ASN A 484 -8.65 28.31 -14.47
C ASN A 484 -7.28 28.45 -13.81
N MET A 485 -6.19 28.29 -14.57
CA MET A 485 -4.84 28.50 -14.05
C MET A 485 -4.60 29.98 -13.75
N LEU A 486 -5.08 30.88 -14.61
CA LEU A 486 -5.03 32.32 -14.38
C LEU A 486 -5.92 32.75 -13.19
N SER A 487 -7.08 32.11 -13.00
CA SER A 487 -8.00 32.43 -11.90
C SER A 487 -7.52 31.90 -10.53
N LYS A 488 -6.82 30.77 -10.49
CA LYS A 488 -6.22 30.20 -9.27
C LYS A 488 -4.96 30.93 -8.78
N ILE A 489 -4.40 31.79 -9.62
CA ILE A 489 -3.21 32.60 -9.36
C ILE A 489 -3.56 33.96 -8.69
N LEU A 490 -4.86 34.31 -8.65
CA LEU A 490 -5.43 35.44 -7.88
C LEU A 490 -5.66 35.04 -6.41
#